data_AF-A0A5M3XUB7-F1
#
_entry.id   AF-A0A5M3XUB7-F1
#
_cell.length_a   1.000
_cell.length_b   1.000
_cell.length_c   1.000
_cell.angle_alpha   90.00
_cell.angle_beta   90.00
_cell.angle_gamma   90.00
#
_symmetry.space_group_name_H-M   'P 1'
#
loop_
_entity.id
_entity.type
_entity.pdbx_description
1 polymer ?
#
loop_
_entity_poly.entity_id
_entity_poly.type
_entity_poly.pdbx_seq_one_letter_code
_entity_poly.pdbx_strand_id
1 'polypeptide(L)'
;MDSGDSPTPPEALDFSAVLFALRRAYREAVKAVQATADAHEAYESATRLADGLREMADAAARVRAATAAQIQKAEKLSLAGLAERLGVSKARADQLLRAARKGSDGGVRQKDDTPSS
;
A
#
# COMPACT_ATOMS: atom_id res chain seq x y z
N MET A 1 -13.24 -9.55 -42.60
CA MET A 1 -13.92 -8.93 -41.45
C MET A 1 -13.38 -9.65 -40.24
N ASP A 2 -12.35 -9.06 -39.65
CA ASP A 2 -11.61 -9.61 -38.51
C ASP A 2 -12.20 -8.96 -37.26
N SER A 3 -13.06 -9.71 -36.57
CA SER A 3 -13.78 -9.22 -35.40
C SER A 3 -12.83 -9.26 -34.22
N GLY A 4 -12.53 -8.08 -33.69
CA GLY A 4 -11.59 -7.84 -32.61
C GLY A 4 -11.74 -8.78 -31.43
N ASP A 5 -10.67 -9.56 -31.22
CA ASP A 5 -10.29 -10.08 -29.92
C ASP A 5 -9.88 -8.88 -29.06
N SER A 6 -10.88 -8.23 -28.46
CA SER A 6 -10.61 -7.23 -27.44
C SER A 6 -10.05 -7.97 -26.24
N PRO A 7 -8.81 -7.68 -25.79
CA PRO A 7 -8.27 -8.33 -24.61
C PRO A 7 -9.20 -8.03 -23.43
N THR A 8 -9.84 -9.09 -22.90
CA THR A 8 -10.55 -9.05 -21.64
C THR A 8 -9.64 -8.37 -20.61
N PRO A 9 -10.05 -7.28 -19.95
CA PRO A 9 -9.22 -6.68 -18.91
C PRO A 9 -8.93 -7.75 -17.86
N PRO A 10 -7.69 -7.81 -17.34
CA PRO A 10 -7.33 -8.79 -16.32
C PRO A 10 -8.37 -8.72 -15.21
N GLU A 11 -8.94 -9.87 -14.82
CA GLU A 11 -9.98 -9.97 -13.78
C GLU A 11 -9.60 -9.06 -12.62
N ALA A 12 -10.39 -8.01 -12.41
CA ALA A 12 -10.17 -7.10 -11.32
C ALA A 12 -10.23 -7.92 -10.02
N LEU A 13 -9.09 -8.04 -9.34
CA LEU A 13 -9.02 -8.75 -8.06
C LEU A 13 -10.08 -8.18 -7.12
N ASP A 14 -10.95 -9.04 -6.60
CA ASP A 14 -11.89 -8.64 -5.56
C ASP A 14 -11.09 -8.20 -4.33
N PHE A 15 -11.03 -6.88 -4.12
CA PHE A 15 -10.29 -6.27 -3.02
C PHE A 15 -10.74 -6.82 -1.65
N SER A 16 -12.01 -7.18 -1.50
CA SER A 16 -12.53 -7.77 -0.27
C SER A 16 -11.91 -9.15 -0.03
N ALA A 17 -11.88 -10.01 -1.05
CA ALA A 17 -11.25 -11.32 -1.00
C ALA A 17 -9.74 -11.22 -0.73
N VAL A 18 -9.04 -10.29 -1.39
CA VAL A 18 -7.60 -10.07 -1.17
C VAL A 18 -7.33 -9.58 0.25
N LEU A 19 -8.12 -8.64 0.76
CA LEU A 19 -7.96 -8.15 2.13
C LEU A 19 -8.28 -9.24 3.17
N PHE A 20 -9.24 -10.12 2.88
CA PHE A 20 -9.52 -11.29 3.70
C PHE A 20 -8.34 -12.24 3.75
N ALA A 21 -7.72 -12.54 2.60
CA ALA A 21 -6.53 -13.37 2.51
C ALA A 21 -5.37 -12.78 3.31
N LEU A 22 -5.15 -11.47 3.23
CA LEU A 22 -4.12 -10.77 4.00
C LEU A 22 -4.31 -10.91 5.52
N ARG A 23 -5.55 -10.72 5.99
CA ARG A 23 -5.91 -10.89 7.42
C ARG A 23 -5.73 -12.34 7.87
N ARG A 24 -6.01 -13.31 7.00
CA ARG A 24 -5.79 -14.73 7.27
C ARG A 24 -4.30 -15.03 7.41
N ALA A 25 -3.48 -14.59 6.46
CA ALA A 25 -2.03 -14.78 6.48
C ALA A 25 -1.40 -14.17 7.75
N TYR A 26 -1.84 -12.98 8.16
CA TYR A 26 -1.41 -12.38 9.43
C TYR A 26 -1.71 -13.27 10.64
N ARG A 27 -2.93 -13.82 10.74
CA ARG A 27 -3.29 -14.73 11.84
C ARG A 27 -2.46 -16.02 11.81
N GLU A 28 -2.16 -16.55 10.63
CA GLU A 28 -1.32 -17.74 10.47
C GLU A 28 0.13 -17.44 10.89
N ALA A 29 0.68 -16.29 10.52
CA ALA A 29 2.01 -15.85 10.94
C ALA A 29 2.12 -15.71 12.47
N VAL A 30 1.13 -15.07 13.12
CA VAL A 30 1.10 -14.96 14.58
C VAL A 30 1.07 -16.33 15.25
N LYS A 31 0.26 -17.27 14.74
CA LYS A 31 0.21 -18.64 15.27
C LYS A 31 1.55 -19.37 15.10
N ALA A 32 2.23 -19.18 13.97
CA ALA A 32 3.53 -19.79 13.72
C ALA A 32 4.57 -19.29 14.74
N VAL A 33 4.64 -17.97 14.96
CA VAL A 33 5.52 -17.37 15.99
C VAL A 33 5.23 -17.91 17.39
N GLN A 34 3.95 -18.05 17.74
CA GLN A 34 3.54 -18.57 19.05
C GLN A 34 3.80 -20.07 19.25
N ALA A 35 3.90 -20.82 18.16
CA ALA A 35 4.19 -22.26 18.19
C ALA A 35 5.69 -22.58 18.22
N THR A 36 6.57 -21.58 17.98
CA THR A 36 8.02 -21.75 18.03
C THR A 36 8.47 -22.01 19.46
N ALA A 37 9.15 -23.15 19.69
CA ALA A 37 9.57 -23.57 21.02
C ALA A 37 10.79 -22.78 21.54
N ASP A 38 11.72 -22.43 20.65
CA ASP A 38 12.87 -21.62 21.01
C ASP A 38 12.49 -20.13 21.13
N ALA A 39 12.76 -19.54 22.29
CA ALA A 39 12.35 -18.17 22.59
C ALA A 39 13.09 -17.13 21.73
N HIS A 40 14.34 -17.41 21.35
CA HIS A 40 15.12 -16.50 20.51
C HIS A 40 14.62 -16.55 19.06
N GLU A 41 14.37 -17.74 18.51
CA GLU A 41 13.76 -17.92 17.19
C GLU A 41 12.36 -17.31 17.11
N ALA A 42 11.56 -17.43 18.17
CA ALA A 42 10.25 -16.79 18.26
C ALA A 42 10.37 -15.25 18.22
N TYR A 43 11.32 -14.68 18.94
CA TYR A 43 11.60 -13.24 18.93
C TYR A 43 12.04 -12.73 17.55
N GLU A 44 12.97 -13.43 16.90
CA GLU A 44 13.43 -13.11 15.55
C GLU A 44 12.28 -13.14 14.54
N SER A 45 11.42 -14.16 14.62
CA SER A 45 10.25 -14.30 13.76
C SER A 45 9.21 -13.19 14.01
N ALA A 46 8.99 -12.82 15.27
CA ALA A 46 8.12 -11.70 15.63
C ALA A 46 8.65 -10.36 15.10
N THR A 47 9.96 -10.14 15.17
CA THR A 47 10.62 -8.94 14.64
C THR A 47 10.42 -8.83 13.13
N ARG A 48 10.66 -9.92 12.38
CA ARG A 48 10.42 -9.96 10.93
C ARG A 48 8.96 -9.68 10.57
N LEU A 49 8.01 -10.22 11.32
CA LEU A 49 6.59 -9.94 11.13
C LEU A 49 6.29 -8.44 11.36
N ALA A 50 6.83 -7.84 12.42
CA ALA A 50 6.62 -6.44 12.72
C ALA A 50 7.19 -5.51 11.64
N ASP A 51 8.39 -5.81 11.13
CA ASP A 51 9.02 -5.04 10.06
C ASP A 51 8.23 -5.14 8.76
N GLY A 52 7.80 -6.34 8.35
CA GLY A 52 6.96 -6.52 7.18
C GLY A 52 5.62 -5.77 7.29
N LEU A 53 4.98 -5.79 8.47
CA LEU A 53 3.75 -5.02 8.70
C LEU A 53 3.96 -3.51 8.63
N ARG A 54 5.12 -3.02 9.08
CA ARG A 54 5.49 -1.60 8.95
C ARG A 54 5.62 -1.21 7.48
N GLU A 55 6.33 -1.98 6.69
CA GLU A 55 6.49 -1.74 5.25
C GLU A 55 5.14 -1.72 4.52
N MET A 56 4.26 -2.68 4.83
CA MET A 56 2.92 -2.74 4.28
C MET A 56 2.06 -1.54 4.68
N ALA A 57 2.13 -1.11 5.94
CA ALA A 57 1.41 0.06 6.43
C ALA A 57 1.88 1.34 5.71
N ASP A 58 3.19 1.49 5.52
CA ASP A 58 3.77 2.61 4.79
C ASP A 58 3.35 2.61 3.31
N ALA A 59 3.33 1.45 2.66
CA ALA A 59 2.84 1.30 1.29
C ALA A 59 1.36 1.67 1.18
N ALA A 60 0.51 1.17 2.08
CA ALA A 60 -0.91 1.50 2.12
C ALA A 60 -1.15 3.00 2.37
N ALA A 61 -0.33 3.63 3.23
CA ALA A 61 -0.38 5.06 3.48
C ALA A 61 -0.03 5.88 2.22
N ARG A 62 0.96 5.45 1.43
CA ARG A 62 1.30 6.06 0.14
C ARG A 62 0.18 5.93 -0.88
N VAL A 63 -0.44 4.75 -1.00
CA VAL A 63 -1.61 4.53 -1.88
C VAL A 63 -2.75 5.49 -1.49
N ARG A 64 -3.09 5.56 -0.20
CA ARG A 64 -4.14 6.48 0.30
C ARG A 64 -3.83 7.94 -0.01
N ALA A 65 -2.58 8.37 0.17
CA ALA A 65 -2.14 9.72 -0.16
C ALA A 65 -2.28 10.04 -1.65
N ALA A 66 -1.84 9.11 -2.52
CA ALA A 66 -1.98 9.25 -3.97
C ALA A 66 -3.46 9.37 -4.39
N THR A 67 -4.34 8.52 -3.86
CA THR A 67 -5.78 8.58 -4.14
C THR A 67 -6.41 9.89 -3.66
N ALA A 68 -6.00 10.42 -2.49
CA ALA A 68 -6.47 11.72 -2.02
C ALA A 68 -6.07 12.87 -2.97
N ALA A 69 -4.84 12.83 -3.51
CA ALA A 69 -4.38 13.80 -4.51
C ALA A 69 -5.14 13.67 -5.84
N GLN A 70 -5.44 12.44 -6.26
CA GLN A 70 -6.27 12.19 -7.46
C GLN A 70 -7.68 12.75 -7.30
N ILE A 71 -8.32 12.54 -6.15
CA ILE A 71 -9.65 13.11 -5.84
C ILE A 71 -9.59 14.63 -5.88
N GLN A 72 -8.60 15.24 -5.22
CA GLN A 72 -8.42 16.70 -5.25
C GLN A 72 -8.32 17.24 -6.68
N LYS A 73 -7.52 16.59 -7.53
CA LYS A 73 -7.31 16.99 -8.91
C LYS A 73 -8.56 16.80 -9.77
N ALA A 74 -9.22 15.66 -9.65
CA ALA A 74 -10.41 15.32 -10.44
C ALA A 74 -11.59 16.24 -10.11
N GLU A 75 -11.80 16.51 -8.82
CA GLU A 75 -12.91 17.34 -8.33
C GLU A 75 -12.53 18.83 -8.21
N LYS A 76 -11.30 19.22 -8.56
CA LYS A 76 -10.74 20.59 -8.44
C LYS A 76 -10.92 21.21 -7.04
N LEU A 77 -10.77 20.39 -6.00
CA LEU A 77 -11.06 20.80 -4.63
C LEU A 77 -9.97 21.69 -4.05
N SER A 78 -10.39 22.72 -3.31
CA SER A 78 -9.51 23.41 -2.36
C SER A 78 -9.09 22.44 -1.25
N LEU A 79 -8.05 22.81 -0.47
CA LEU A 79 -7.63 22.00 0.67
C LEU A 79 -8.76 21.79 1.71
N ALA A 80 -9.60 22.81 1.92
CA ALA A 80 -10.75 22.71 2.81
C ALA A 80 -11.84 21.78 2.23
N GLY A 81 -12.13 21.91 0.94
CA GLY A 81 -13.09 21.03 0.26
C GLY A 81 -12.63 19.57 0.24
N LEU A 82 -11.32 19.31 0.07
CA LEU A 82 -10.77 17.97 0.18
C LEU A 82 -10.91 17.40 1.60
N ALA A 83 -10.64 18.21 2.63
CA ALA A 83 -10.77 17.79 4.02
C ALA A 83 -12.21 17.36 4.35
N GLU A 84 -13.18 18.16 3.93
CA GLU A 84 -14.60 17.86 4.04
C GLU A 84 -14.98 16.60 3.25
N ARG A 85 -14.56 16.52 1.98
CA ARG A 85 -14.84 15.37 1.09
C ARG A 85 -14.33 14.03 1.66
N LEU A 86 -13.18 14.05 2.33
CA LEU A 86 -12.56 12.88 2.93
C LEU A 86 -13.00 12.62 4.39
N GLY A 87 -13.77 13.52 5.00
CA GLY A 87 -14.18 13.42 6.40
C GLY A 87 -13.01 13.52 7.38
N VAL A 88 -11.98 14.33 7.08
CA VAL A 88 -10.79 14.50 7.92
C VAL A 88 -10.51 15.98 8.22
N SER A 89 -9.62 16.26 9.17
CA SER A 89 -9.19 17.63 9.43
C SER A 89 -8.39 18.23 8.26
N LYS A 90 -8.39 19.55 8.14
CA LYS A 90 -7.61 20.28 7.13
C LYS A 90 -6.10 19.98 7.22
N ALA A 91 -5.58 19.85 8.44
CA ALA A 91 -4.18 19.45 8.67
C ALA A 91 -3.90 18.03 8.16
N ARG A 92 -4.83 17.10 8.35
CA ARG A 92 -4.68 15.73 7.85
C ARG A 92 -4.75 15.66 6.33
N ALA A 93 -5.63 16.43 5.71
CA ALA A 93 -5.68 16.56 4.25
C ALA A 93 -4.36 17.11 3.69
N ASP A 94 -3.76 18.14 4.33
CA ASP A 94 -2.47 18.69 3.90
C ASP A 94 -1.34 17.66 4.01
N GLN A 95 -1.29 16.90 5.11
CA GLN A 95 -0.33 15.81 5.27
C GLN A 95 -0.42 14.76 4.15
N LEU A 96 -1.64 14.38 3.75
CA LEU A 96 -1.84 13.44 2.64
C LEU A 96 -1.30 13.99 1.32
N LEU A 97 -1.57 15.26 1.00
CA LEU A 97 -1.06 15.89 -0.22
C LEU A 97 0.46 16.03 -0.23
N ARG A 98 1.08 16.34 0.92
CA ARG A 98 2.54 16.34 1.06
C ARG A 98 3.13 14.94 0.88
N ALA A 99 2.51 13.92 1.47
CA ALA A 99 2.95 12.54 1.32
C ALA A 99 2.84 12.05 -0.13
N ALA A 100 1.78 12.44 -0.85
CA ALA A 100 1.61 12.11 -2.26
C ALA A 100 2.73 12.68 -3.14
N ARG A 101 3.13 13.95 -2.89
CA ARG A 101 4.26 14.60 -3.60
C ARG A 101 5.60 13.93 -3.29
N LYS A 102 5.86 13.57 -2.03
CA LYS A 102 7.08 12.86 -1.66
C LYS A 102 7.18 11.47 -2.31
N GLY A 103 6.04 10.80 -2.51
CA GLY A 103 5.98 9.50 -3.18
C GLY A 103 6.24 9.56 -4.69
N SER A 104 5.89 10.66 -5.36
CA SER A 104 6.13 10.83 -6.80
C SER A 104 7.59 11.14 -7.17
N ASP A 105 8.34 11.78 -6.26
CA ASP A 105 9.74 12.18 -6.53
C ASP A 105 10.77 11.04 -6.31
N GLY A 106 10.36 9.91 -5.74
CA GLY A 106 11.25 8.77 -5.42
C GLY A 106 11.33 7.66 -6.48
N GLY A 107 10.67 7.82 -7.63
CA GLY A 107 10.38 6.73 -8.58
C GLY A 107 11.18 6.72 -9.89
N VAL A 108 12.43 7.20 -9.94
CA VAL A 108 13.32 7.00 -11.12
C VAL A 108 14.79 6.92 -10.68
N ARG A 109 15.21 5.83 -10.03
CA ARG A 109 16.61 5.33 -10.03
C ARG A 109 16.61 3.83 -9.74
N GLN A 110 16.09 3.03 -10.66
CA GLN A 110 16.46 1.63 -10.73
C GLN A 110 17.87 1.60 -11.31
N LYS A 111 18.89 1.46 -10.45
CA LYS A 111 20.24 1.14 -10.91
C LYS A 111 20.19 -0.30 -11.41
N ASP A 112 20.45 -0.46 -12.69
CA ASP A 112 20.83 -1.73 -13.30
C ASP A 112 22.14 -2.21 -12.67
N ASP A 113 22.05 -2.92 -11.55
CA ASP A 113 23.16 -3.74 -11.06
C ASP A 113 23.13 -5.06 -11.84
N THR A 114 23.65 -5.00 -13.05
CA THR A 114 24.06 -6.20 -13.80
C THR A 114 25.37 -6.68 -13.17
N PRO A 115 25.48 -7.95 -12.70
CA PRO A 115 26.74 -8.46 -12.20
C PRO A 115 27.72 -8.55 -13.38
N SER A 116 28.79 -7.75 -13.35
CA SER A 116 29.93 -7.92 -14.25
C SER A 116 30.80 -9.06 -13.73
N SER A 117 30.86 -10.12 -14.55
CA SER A 117 31.95 -11.11 -14.74
C SER A 117 32.54 -11.80 -13.52
#